data_AF-A0A524DCL9-F1
#
_entry.id   AF-A0A524DCL9-F1
#
_cell.length_a   1.000
_cell.length_b   1.000
_cell.length_c   1.000
_cell.angle_alpha   90.00
_cell.angle_beta   90.00
_cell.angle_gamma   90.00
#
_symmetry.space_group_name_H-M   'P 1'
#
loop_
_entity.id
_entity.type
_entity.pdbx_description
1 polymer ?
#
loop_
_entity_poly.entity_id
_entity_poly.type
_entity_poly.pdbx_seq_one_letter_code
_entity_poly.pdbx_strand_id
1 'polypeptide(L)'
;MSTEDDTKVGKKGEILPKKPLRDISGIKPGDRVLIEAEPGKLVIKKIYSVEEALKMSKIAEGTPESVEKEIKIRKNSREFYQ
;
A
#
# COMPACT_ATOMS: atom_id res chain seq x y z
N MET A 1 -13.37 2.45 -3.26
CA MET A 1 -13.42 2.50 -4.74
C MET A 1 -12.01 2.26 -5.26
N SER A 2 -11.84 1.39 -6.25
CA SER A 2 -10.61 1.29 -7.04
C SER A 2 -10.75 2.18 -8.29
N THR A 3 -9.63 2.65 -8.83
CA THR A 3 -9.58 3.35 -10.12
C THR A 3 -8.43 2.80 -10.92
N GLU A 4 -8.56 2.81 -12.24
CA GLU A 4 -7.58 2.34 -13.20
C GLU A 4 -7.34 3.42 -14.25
N ASP A 5 -6.17 3.42 -14.85
CA ASP A 5 -5.80 4.36 -15.91
C ASP A 5 -4.62 3.79 -16.71
N ASP A 6 -4.56 4.05 -18.01
CA ASP A 6 -3.43 3.73 -18.85
C ASP A 6 -2.50 4.94 -19.02
N THR A 7 -1.19 4.69 -19.00
CA THR A 7 -0.18 5.72 -19.22
C THR A 7 1.04 5.12 -19.88
N LYS A 8 1.79 5.95 -20.62
CA LYS A 8 3.05 5.54 -21.23
C LYS A 8 4.19 5.71 -20.24
N VAL A 9 5.09 4.74 -20.22
CA VAL A 9 6.34 4.83 -19.48
C VAL A 9 7.21 5.91 -20.13
N GLY A 10 7.73 6.83 -19.33
CA GLY A 10 8.61 7.89 -19.78
C GLY A 10 9.99 7.38 -20.18
N LYS A 11 10.81 8.27 -20.73
CA LYS A 11 12.12 7.90 -21.33
C LYS A 11 13.12 7.35 -20.32
N LYS A 12 12.97 7.67 -19.03
CA LYS A 12 13.83 7.20 -17.94
C LYS A 12 13.16 6.09 -17.13
N GLY A 13 12.07 5.50 -17.62
CA GLY A 13 11.32 4.47 -16.90
C GLY A 13 10.31 5.03 -15.90
N GLU A 14 10.07 6.35 -15.90
CA GLU A 14 9.13 6.98 -15.00
C GLU A 14 7.67 6.69 -15.38
N ILE A 15 6.84 6.45 -14.36
CA ILE A 15 5.39 6.32 -14.51
C ILE A 15 4.78 7.50 -13.75
N LEU A 16 4.03 8.34 -14.46
CA LEU A 16 3.32 9.46 -13.85
C LEU A 16 1.86 9.05 -13.62
N PRO A 17 1.48 8.60 -12.41
CA PRO A 17 0.09 8.31 -12.10
C PRO A 17 -0.73 9.60 -12.16
N LYS A 18 -1.90 9.58 -12.81
CA LYS A 18 -2.82 10.73 -12.82
C LYS A 18 -3.34 11.03 -11.41
N LYS A 19 -3.86 12.25 -11.22
CA LYS A 19 -4.35 12.73 -9.92
C LYS A 19 -5.33 11.76 -9.23
N PRO A 20 -6.33 11.15 -9.90
CA PRO A 20 -7.25 10.22 -9.24
C PRO A 20 -6.57 9.01 -8.60
N LEU A 21 -5.56 8.42 -9.27
CA LEU A 21 -4.78 7.30 -8.74
C LEU A 21 -4.00 7.70 -7.48
N ARG A 22 -3.39 8.90 -7.48
CA ARG A 22 -2.65 9.42 -6.33
C ARG A 22 -3.55 9.72 -5.14
N ASP A 23 -4.70 10.33 -5.39
CA ASP A 23 -5.66 10.70 -4.35
C ASP A 23 -6.23 9.45 -3.65
N ILE A 24 -6.57 8.39 -4.39
CA ILE A 24 -7.05 7.12 -3.82
C ILE A 24 -5.93 6.34 -3.10
N SER A 25 -4.71 6.31 -3.66
CA SER A 25 -3.57 5.62 -3.04
C SER A 25 -2.97 6.38 -1.85
N GLY A 26 -3.38 7.64 -1.64
CA GLY A 26 -2.86 8.50 -0.58
C GLY A 26 -1.42 8.97 -0.79
N ILE A 27 -0.87 8.82 -1.99
CA ILE A 27 0.50 9.18 -2.36
C ILE A 27 0.57 10.66 -2.74
N LYS A 28 1.40 11.42 -2.04
CA LYS A 28 1.64 12.84 -2.24
C LYS A 28 3.07 13.09 -2.75
N PRO A 29 3.33 14.23 -3.42
CA PRO A 29 4.69 14.64 -3.76
C PRO A 29 5.59 14.65 -2.52
N GLY A 30 6.74 13.97 -2.58
CA GLY A 30 7.69 13.86 -1.48
C GLY A 30 7.51 12.64 -0.58
N ASP A 31 6.40 11.90 -0.71
CA ASP A 31 6.20 10.66 0.04
C ASP A 31 7.24 9.59 -0.32
N ARG A 32 7.63 8.80 0.68
CA ARG A 32 8.37 7.57 0.45
C ARG A 32 7.41 6.43 0.11
N VAL A 33 7.78 5.62 -0.86
CA VAL A 33 7.01 4.45 -1.29
C VAL A 33 7.91 3.21 -1.32
N LEU A 34 7.32 2.06 -1.04
CA LEU A 34 7.89 0.75 -1.29
C LEU A 34 7.40 0.28 -2.67
N ILE A 35 8.31 -0.16 -3.52
CA ILE A 35 7.99 -0.70 -4.85
C ILE A 35 8.41 -2.16 -4.87
N GLU A 36 7.44 -3.05 -5.10
CA GLU A 36 7.64 -4.48 -5.26
C GLU A 36 7.37 -4.87 -6.72
N ALA A 37 8.17 -5.81 -7.23
CA ALA A 37 8.04 -6.31 -8.59
C ALA A 37 7.69 -7.80 -8.57
N GLU A 38 6.72 -8.17 -9.40
CA GLU A 38 6.33 -9.53 -9.73
C GLU A 38 6.37 -9.65 -11.28
N PRO A 39 6.45 -10.87 -11.85
CA PRO A 39 6.37 -11.02 -13.31
C PRO A 39 5.12 -10.35 -13.89
N GLY A 40 5.32 -9.30 -14.72
CA GLY A 40 4.24 -8.54 -15.36
C GLY A 40 3.56 -7.49 -14.47
N LYS A 41 4.03 -7.23 -13.24
CA LYS A 41 3.32 -6.38 -12.29
C LYS A 41 4.27 -5.60 -11.36
N LEU A 42 3.95 -4.33 -11.15
CA LEU A 42 4.58 -3.48 -10.13
C LEU A 42 3.52 -3.11 -9.08
N VAL A 43 3.85 -3.30 -7.81
CA VAL A 43 3.00 -2.90 -6.68
C VAL A 43 3.70 -1.78 -5.94
N ILE A 44 3.05 -0.61 -5.87
CA ILE A 44 3.56 0.58 -5.19
C ILE A 44 2.75 0.77 -3.90
N LYS A 45 3.41 0.78 -2.76
CA LYS A 45 2.80 0.95 -1.43
C LYS A 45 3.35 2.20 -0.75
N LYS A 46 2.48 3.07 -0.25
CA LYS A 46 2.91 4.21 0.57
C LYS A 46 3.55 3.73 1.88
N ILE A 47 4.69 4.31 2.23
CA ILE A 47 5.30 4.16 3.55
C ILE A 47 4.84 5.35 4.38
N TYR A 48 4.01 5.08 5.39
CA TYR A 48 3.50 6.10 6.29
C TYR A 48 4.54 6.50 7.33
N SER A 49 4.54 7.77 7.71
CA SER A 49 5.27 8.21 8.91
C SER A 49 4.58 7.70 10.18
N VAL A 50 5.30 7.73 11.31
CA VAL A 50 4.73 7.38 12.62
C VAL A 50 3.51 8.26 12.95
N GLU A 51 3.61 9.57 12.66
CA GLU A 51 2.53 10.53 12.91
C GLU A 51 1.31 10.28 12.02
N GLU A 52 1.52 9.93 10.75
CA GLU A 52 0.42 9.54 9.85
C GLU A 52 -0.24 8.26 10.36
N ALA A 53 0.54 7.25 10.72
CA ALA A 53 0.05 5.97 11.21
C ALA A 53 -0.79 6.12 12.49
N LEU A 54 -0.39 7.00 13.42
CA LEU A 54 -1.14 7.28 14.64
C LEU A 54 -2.48 7.99 14.40
N LYS A 55 -2.63 8.71 13.28
CA LYS A 55 -3.88 9.37 12.88
C LYS A 55 -4.83 8.44 12.12
N MET A 56 -4.35 7.29 11.66
CA MET A 56 -5.20 6.31 10.99
C MET A 56 -6.22 5.72 11.96
N SER A 57 -7.34 5.25 11.42
CA SER A 57 -8.34 4.52 12.19
C SER A 57 -7.70 3.32 12.90
N LYS A 58 -8.00 3.14 14.18
CA LYS A 58 -7.55 1.97 14.94
C LYS A 58 -7.99 0.69 14.22
N ILE A 59 -7.02 -0.19 13.93
CA ILE A 59 -7.24 -1.44 13.20
C ILE A 59 -7.42 -2.65 14.12
N ALA A 60 -7.06 -2.51 15.40
CA ALA A 60 -7.15 -3.53 16.45
C ALA A 60 -6.98 -2.87 17.83
N GLU A 61 -7.35 -3.60 18.89
CA GLU A 61 -7.16 -3.22 20.29
C GLU A 61 -6.64 -4.43 21.07
N GLY A 62 -5.61 -4.26 21.91
CA GLY A 62 -4.95 -5.35 22.64
C GLY A 62 -3.49 -5.06 22.98
N THR A 63 -2.77 -6.06 23.49
CA THR A 63 -1.30 -5.99 23.65
C THR A 63 -0.60 -6.24 22.32
N PRO A 64 0.64 -5.77 22.12
CA PRO A 64 1.41 -6.03 20.90
C PRO A 64 1.43 -7.51 20.51
N GLU A 65 1.65 -8.41 21.47
CA GLU A 65 1.72 -9.86 21.22
C GLU A 65 0.38 -10.42 20.74
N SER A 66 -0.74 -9.98 21.34
CA SER A 66 -2.08 -10.43 20.94
C SER A 66 -2.41 -9.98 19.53
N VAL A 67 -2.08 -8.73 19.18
CA VAL A 67 -2.32 -8.13 17.87
C VAL A 67 -1.43 -8.79 16.81
N GLU A 68 -0.14 -9.03 17.09
CA GLU A 68 0.76 -9.74 16.18
C GLU A 68 0.27 -11.15 15.86
N LYS A 69 -0.23 -11.87 16.86
CA LYS A 69 -0.79 -13.21 16.68
C LYS A 69 -2.01 -13.20 15.76
N GLU A 70 -2.94 -12.26 15.97
CA GLU A 70 -4.10 -12.09 15.09
C GLU A 70 -3.70 -11.75 13.64
N ILE A 71 -2.74 -10.84 13.47
CA ILE A 71 -2.24 -10.46 12.14
C ILE A 71 -1.66 -11.68 11.41
N LYS A 72 -0.89 -12.51 12.12
CA LYS A 72 -0.28 -13.72 11.56
C LYS A 72 -1.32 -14.75 11.15
N ILE A 73 -2.33 -15.00 12.01
CA ILE A 73 -3.45 -15.90 11.71
C ILE A 73 -4.20 -15.42 10.46
N ARG A 74 -4.47 -14.12 10.35
CA ARG A 74 -5.18 -13.52 9.20
C ARG A 74 -4.40 -13.60 7.89
N LYS A 75 -3.06 -13.51 7.93
CA LYS A 75 -2.22 -13.67 6.74
C LYS A 75 -2.25 -15.10 6.22
N ASN A 76 -2.04 -16.07 7.11
CA ASN A 76 -2.04 -17.49 6.76
C ASN A 76 -3.40 -17.93 6.21
N SER A 77 -4.51 -17.42 6.75
CA SER A 77 -5.84 -17.75 6.22
C SER A 77 -6.08 -17.17 4.84
N ARG A 78 -5.60 -15.96 4.53
CA ARG A 78 -5.72 -15.36 3.18
C ARG A 78 -4.88 -16.09 2.13
N GLU A 79 -3.72 -16.63 2.50
CA GLU A 79 -2.89 -17.45 1.61
C GLU A 79 -3.50 -18.83 1.32
N PHE A 80 -4.40 -19.31 2.18
CA PHE A 80 -5.06 -20.61 2.02
C PHE A 80 -6.31 -20.57 1.10
N TYR A 81 -6.87 -19.38 0.85
CA TYR A 81 -8.04 -19.17 0.00
C TYR A 81 -7.69 -18.53 -1.37
N GLN A 82 -6.40 -18.40 -1.70
CA GLN A 82 -5.91 -18.04 -3.04
C GLN A 82 -5.20 -19.24 -3.65
#